data_AF-A0AAV5H3K1-F1
#
_entry.id   AF-A0AAV5H3K1-F1
#
_cell.length_a   1.000
_cell.length_b   1.000
_cell.length_c   1.000
_cell.angle_alpha   90.00
_cell.angle_beta   90.00
_cell.angle_gamma   90.00
#
_symmetry.space_group_name_H-M   'P 1'
#
loop_
_entity.id
_entity.type
_entity.pdbx_description
1 polymer ?
#
loop_
_entity_poly.entity_id
_entity_poly.type
_entity_poly.pdbx_seq_one_letter_code
_entity_poly.pdbx_strand_id
1 'polypeptide(L)'
;MAKIIFTSSYTKDTPPAHLENYVRYISTREGVDKIDESKSHLSATKSQKRLIKQLLQDITKANELLEYKDFCQKPTMGNASAFISCVLEQNMD
;
A
#
# COMPACT_ATOMS: atom_id res chain seq x y z
N MET A 1 -3.49 -10.47 -2.05
CA MET A 1 -2.96 -10.20 -3.40
C MET A 1 -3.45 -8.81 -3.76
N ALA A 2 -2.61 -7.79 -3.57
CA ALA A 2 -2.99 -6.42 -3.87
C ALA A 2 -3.44 -6.28 -5.33
N LYS A 3 -4.64 -5.70 -5.54
CA LYS A 3 -5.21 -5.44 -6.86
C LYS A 3 -5.35 -3.93 -7.03
N ILE A 4 -4.63 -3.36 -7.99
CA ILE A 4 -4.81 -1.96 -8.37
C ILE A 4 -6.05 -1.89 -9.29
N ILE A 5 -7.08 -1.16 -8.84
CA ILE A 5 -8.27 -0.89 -9.66
C ILE A 5 -8.05 0.46 -10.35
N PHE A 6 -7.88 0.43 -11.68
CA PHE A 6 -7.74 1.62 -12.52
C PHE A 6 -9.02 1.84 -13.30
N THR A 7 -9.77 2.91 -12.98
CA THR A 7 -10.98 3.31 -13.71
C THR A 7 -10.71 4.56 -14.52
N SER A 8 -10.65 4.44 -15.84
CA SER A 8 -10.55 5.57 -16.77
C SER A 8 -11.63 5.45 -17.85
N SER A 9 -12.36 6.55 -18.09
CA SER A 9 -13.35 6.62 -19.18
C SER A 9 -12.71 6.49 -20.57
N TYR A 10 -11.41 6.76 -20.68
CA TYR A 10 -10.66 6.69 -21.94
C TYR A 10 -10.16 5.30 -22.28
N THR A 11 -10.30 4.31 -21.38
CA THR A 11 -9.79 2.94 -21.60
C THR A 11 -10.88 1.89 -21.76
N LYS A 12 -12.14 2.31 -21.94
CA LYS A 12 -13.32 1.43 -21.88
C LYS A 12 -13.33 0.31 -22.93
N ASP A 13 -12.81 0.58 -24.13
CA ASP A 13 -12.76 -0.37 -25.26
C ASP A 13 -11.32 -0.63 -25.74
N THR A 14 -10.34 -0.42 -24.85
CA THR A 14 -8.92 -0.57 -25.21
C THR A 14 -8.52 -2.05 -25.23
N PRO A 15 -7.79 -2.53 -26.27
CA PRO A 15 -7.30 -3.90 -26.30
C PRO A 15 -6.46 -4.24 -25.05
N PRO A 16 -6.53 -5.47 -24.51
CA PRO A 16 -5.80 -5.84 -23.28
C PRO A 16 -4.29 -5.55 -23.35
N ALA A 17 -3.66 -5.77 -24.50
CA ALA A 17 -2.24 -5.47 -24.71
C ALA A 17 -1.92 -3.96 -24.58
N HIS A 18 -2.82 -3.09 -25.02
CA HIS A 18 -2.65 -1.64 -24.84
C HIS A 18 -2.82 -1.22 -23.38
N LEU A 19 -3.74 -1.83 -22.65
CA LEU A 19 -3.89 -1.62 -21.20
C LEU A 19 -2.62 -2.06 -20.46
N GLU A 20 -2.07 -3.23 -20.78
CA GLU A 20 -0.81 -3.69 -20.21
C GLU A 20 0.35 -2.73 -20.50
N ASN A 21 0.50 -2.32 -21.77
CA ASN A 21 1.52 -1.34 -22.17
C ASN A 21 1.35 0.00 -21.46
N TYR A 22 0.11 0.45 -21.28
CA TYR A 22 -0.21 1.70 -20.58
C TYR A 22 0.15 1.61 -19.09
N VAL A 23 -0.26 0.53 -18.41
CA VAL A 23 0.11 0.27 -17.01
C VAL A 23 1.63 0.21 -16.86
N ARG A 24 2.32 -0.50 -17.76
CA ARG A 24 3.79 -0.55 -17.76
C ARG A 24 4.39 0.85 -17.91
N TYR A 25 3.91 1.64 -18.87
CA TYR A 25 4.39 2.99 -19.13
C TYR A 25 4.23 3.91 -17.90
N ILE A 26 3.05 3.93 -17.27
CA ILE A 26 2.85 4.78 -16.08
C ILE A 26 3.72 4.34 -14.89
N SER A 27 4.03 3.05 -14.77
CA SER A 27 4.86 2.51 -13.70
C SER A 27 6.37 2.68 -13.92
N THR A 28 6.84 2.84 -15.17
CA THR A 28 8.28 2.84 -15.48
C THR A 28 8.79 4.11 -16.18
N ARG A 29 7.92 5.06 -16.52
CA ARG A 29 8.35 6.29 -17.21
C ARG A 29 9.34 7.11 -16.38
N GLU A 30 10.20 7.83 -17.08
CA GLU A 30 11.06 8.87 -16.50
C GLU A 30 10.23 9.84 -15.65
N GLY A 31 10.69 10.11 -14.42
CA GLY A 31 10.02 11.00 -13.47
C GLY A 31 8.85 10.41 -12.69
N VAL A 32 8.56 9.10 -12.81
CA VAL A 32 7.63 8.45 -11.88
C VAL A 32 8.25 8.37 -10.49
N ASP A 33 7.49 8.77 -9.46
CA ASP A 33 7.91 8.59 -8.08
C ASP A 33 8.00 7.10 -7.77
N LYS A 34 9.23 6.65 -7.51
CA LYS A 34 9.50 5.28 -7.08
C LYS A 34 9.45 5.23 -5.56
N ILE A 35 8.96 4.12 -5.02
CA ILE A 35 9.08 3.86 -3.59
C ILE A 35 10.57 3.71 -3.28
N ASP A 36 11.09 4.63 -2.45
CA ASP A 36 12.47 4.58 -1.99
C ASP A 36 12.60 3.52 -0.90
N GLU A 37 12.90 2.28 -1.31
CA GLU A 37 13.06 1.15 -0.41
C GLU A 37 14.20 1.34 0.60
N SER A 38 15.20 2.18 0.29
CA SER A 38 16.31 2.46 1.21
C SER A 38 15.84 3.07 2.53
N LYS A 39 14.69 3.76 2.50
CA LYS A 39 14.08 4.39 3.67
C LYS A 39 13.21 3.44 4.50
N SER A 40 12.99 2.20 4.03
CA SER A 40 12.13 1.23 4.71
C SER A 40 12.56 0.96 6.17
N HIS A 41 13.87 0.98 6.43
CA HIS A 41 14.45 0.77 7.75
C HIS A 41 14.35 1.98 8.69
N LEU A 42 14.03 3.18 8.17
CA LEU A 42 13.87 4.37 8.99
C LEU A 42 12.63 4.25 9.89
N SER A 43 12.58 5.05 10.94
CA SER A 43 11.43 5.07 11.85
C SER A 43 10.14 5.44 11.11
N ALA A 44 9.03 4.80 11.47
CA ALA A 44 7.72 5.08 10.90
C ALA A 44 7.35 6.57 11.02
N THR A 45 6.81 7.10 9.92
CA THR A 45 6.44 8.50 9.79
C THR A 45 5.28 8.86 10.73
N LYS A 46 5.12 10.15 11.05
CA LYS A 46 3.98 10.65 11.83
C LYS A 46 2.65 10.29 11.16
N SER A 47 2.58 10.39 9.83
CA SER A 47 1.40 10.05 9.04
C SER A 47 1.04 8.57 9.14
N GLN A 48 2.03 7.67 9.01
CA GLN A 48 1.81 6.22 9.17
C GLN A 48 1.30 5.90 10.57
N LYS A 49 1.93 6.44 11.63
CA LYS A 49 1.49 6.20 13.02
C LYS A 49 0.06 6.68 13.28
N ARG A 50 -0.32 7.84 12.71
CA ARG A 50 -1.68 8.37 12.80
C ARG A 50 -2.68 7.44 12.11
N LEU A 51 -2.38 7.00 10.89
CA LEU A 51 -3.23 6.10 10.13
C LEU A 51 -3.38 4.75 10.86
N ILE A 52 -2.30 4.19 11.37
CA ILE A 52 -2.32 2.96 12.18
C ILE A 52 -3.26 3.09 13.38
N LYS A 53 -3.19 4.21 14.10
CA LYS A 53 -4.09 4.46 15.22
C LYS A 53 -5.57 4.49 14.79
N GLN A 54 -5.88 5.11 13.65
CA GLN A 54 -7.24 5.14 13.11
C GLN A 54 -7.70 3.73 12.72
N LEU A 55 -6.87 2.98 11.99
CA LEU A 55 -7.19 1.60 11.58
C LEU A 55 -7.47 0.68 12.78
N LEU A 56 -6.73 0.84 13.88
CA LEU A 56 -6.97 0.04 15.10
C LEU A 56 -8.27 0.43 15.82
N GLN A 57 -8.74 1.67 15.66
CA GLN A 57 -10.02 2.12 16.20
C GLN A 57 -11.18 1.58 15.37
N ASP A 58 -11.06 1.68 14.04
CA ASP A 58 -12.11 1.29 13.11
C ASP A 58 -12.20 -0.25 12.97
N ILE A 59 -11.04 -0.93 12.99
CA ILE A 59 -10.91 -2.37 12.80
C ILE A 59 -10.19 -2.96 14.00
N THR A 60 -10.95 -3.23 15.06
CA THR A 60 -10.38 -3.72 16.33
C THR A 60 -9.62 -5.03 16.16
N LYS A 61 -10.01 -5.91 15.23
CA LYS A 61 -9.31 -7.16 14.89
C LYS A 61 -7.91 -6.97 14.30
N ALA A 62 -7.59 -5.77 13.79
CA ALA A 62 -6.29 -5.50 13.19
C ALA A 62 -5.12 -5.66 14.19
N ASN A 63 -5.38 -5.55 15.50
CA ASN A 63 -4.37 -5.73 16.54
C ASN A 63 -3.87 -7.20 16.69
N GLU A 64 -4.60 -8.17 16.13
CA GLU A 64 -4.22 -9.59 16.18
C GLU A 64 -3.25 -9.98 15.06
N LEU A 65 -3.11 -9.13 14.04
CA LEU A 65 -2.26 -9.36 12.88
C LEU A 65 -0.79 -9.49 13.26
N LEU A 66 -0.10 -10.41 12.58
CA LEU A 66 1.34 -10.62 12.76
C LEU A 66 2.11 -9.34 12.40
N GLU A 67 1.69 -8.65 11.35
CA GLU A 67 2.29 -7.40 10.89
C GLU A 67 2.16 -6.29 11.94
N TYR A 68 1.09 -6.28 12.75
CA TYR A 68 0.97 -5.33 13.85
C TYR A 68 2.02 -5.59 14.93
N LYS A 69 2.23 -6.86 15.29
CA LYS A 69 3.27 -7.26 16.25
C LYS A 69 4.66 -6.89 15.75
N ASP A 70 4.94 -7.13 14.48
CA ASP A 70 6.22 -6.75 13.85
C ASP A 70 6.43 -5.24 13.85
N PHE A 71 5.38 -4.46 13.59
CA PHE A 71 5.42 -3.00 13.73
C PHE A 71 5.67 -2.55 15.17
N CYS A 72 5.03 -3.17 16.16
CA CYS A 72 5.26 -2.85 17.58
C CYS A 72 6.69 -3.16 18.01
N GLN A 73 7.25 -4.29 17.57
CA GLN A 73 8.64 -4.66 17.88
C GLN A 73 9.65 -3.75 17.19
N LYS A 74 9.39 -3.43 15.92
CA LYS A 74 10.25 -2.62 15.07
C LYS A 74 9.40 -1.59 14.32
N PRO A 75 9.21 -0.38 14.88
CA PRO A 75 8.34 0.64 14.30
C PRO A 75 9.02 1.37 13.13
N THR A 76 9.37 0.63 12.09
CA THR A 76 10.00 1.13 10.86
C THR A 76 8.94 1.53 9.82
N MET A 77 9.34 2.34 8.84
CA MET A 77 8.47 2.70 7.71
C MET A 77 7.98 1.47 6.96
N GLY A 78 8.85 0.48 6.74
CA GLY A 78 8.53 -0.79 6.10
C GLY A 78 7.47 -1.58 6.86
N ASN A 79 7.68 -1.81 8.16
CA ASN A 79 6.74 -2.58 8.98
C ASN A 79 5.40 -1.85 9.12
N ALA A 80 5.42 -0.52 9.24
CA ALA A 80 4.20 0.28 9.25
C ALA A 80 3.40 0.13 7.95
N SER A 81 4.07 0.23 6.80
CA SER A 81 3.44 0.03 5.49
C SER A 81 2.93 -1.40 5.32
N ALA A 82 3.68 -2.41 5.72
CA ALA A 82 3.25 -3.81 5.65
C ALA A 82 1.97 -4.05 6.45
N PHE A 83 1.90 -3.53 7.69
CA PHE A 83 0.69 -3.61 8.51
C PHE A 83 -0.50 -2.87 7.88
N ILE A 84 -0.31 -1.62 7.43
CA ILE A 84 -1.38 -0.85 6.77
C ILE A 84 -1.94 -1.60 5.56
N SER A 85 -1.06 -2.11 4.68
CA SER A 85 -1.48 -2.87 3.51
C SER A 85 -2.23 -4.15 3.90
N CYS A 86 -1.74 -4.90 4.89
CA CYS A 86 -2.38 -6.13 5.36
C CYS A 86 -3.79 -5.86 5.89
N VAL A 87 -3.96 -4.83 6.72
CA VAL A 87 -5.27 -4.43 7.25
C VAL A 87 -6.22 -4.07 6.10
N LEU A 88 -5.78 -3.24 5.16
CA LEU A 88 -6.63 -2.84 4.05
C LEU A 88 -7.00 -4.05 3.18
N GLU A 89 -6.05 -4.90 2.80
CA GLU A 89 -6.32 -6.10 1.99
C GLU A 89 -7.35 -7.05 2.63
N GLN A 90 -7.34 -7.20 3.96
CA GLN A 90 -8.28 -8.07 4.67
C GLN A 90 -9.68 -7.47 4.85
N ASN A 91 -9.87 -6.18 4.59
CA ASN A 91 -11.14 -5.48 4.80
C ASN A 91 -11.73 -4.89 3.49
N MET A 92 -11.25 -5.34 2.33
CA MET A 92 -11.68 -4.90 0.98
C MET A 92 -12.73 -5.85 0.38
N ASP A 93 -13.75 -6.21 1.16
CA ASP A 93 -14.96 -6.91 0.66
C ASP A 93 -15.95 -5.94 -0.02
#